data_AF-A0A1V5M2Y9-F1
#
_entry.id   AF-A0A1V5M2Y9-F1
#
_cell.length_a   1.000
_cell.length_b   1.000
_cell.length_c   1.000
_cell.angle_alpha   90.00
_cell.angle_beta   90.00
_cell.angle_gamma   90.00
#
_symmetry.space_group_name_H-M   'P 1'
#
loop_
_entity.id
_entity.type
_entity.pdbx_description
1 polymer ?
#
loop_
_entity_poly.entity_id
_entity_poly.type
_entity_poly.pdbx_seq_one_letter_code
_entity_poly.pdbx_strand_id
1 'polypeptide(L)'
;MTPGNRVLQLFRADGTQARVFDEYKTLGYAWTDYSEKGKLAFKRYFARVVTKTADGKESERFVIRFVEEYDQEGVKLSRYEFDDKGQLVDVELHKSATRKTRTDYRFDKGVLVKRTEFNSENRVVRTVEKPEETVEFAIKREWYKVEARPVVEADRVNVDGEVSHGPY
;
A
#
# COMPACT_ATOMS: atom_id res chain seq x y z
N MET A 1 -3.86 13.76 7.05
CA MET A 1 -4.92 12.72 6.96
C MET A 1 -5.57 12.65 8.33
N THR A 2 -6.86 12.94 8.43
CA THR A 2 -7.63 12.88 9.69
C THR A 2 -7.76 11.41 10.14
N PRO A 3 -7.75 11.08 11.44
CA PRO A 3 -7.81 9.69 11.91
C PRO A 3 -9.06 8.95 11.40
N GLY A 4 -8.86 7.66 11.09
CA GLY A 4 -9.84 6.77 10.47
C GLY A 4 -11.02 6.44 11.38
N ASN A 5 -12.22 6.34 10.79
CA ASN A 5 -13.46 6.04 11.50
C ASN A 5 -13.47 4.65 12.14
N ARG A 6 -12.51 3.77 11.81
CA ARG A 6 -12.29 2.48 12.44
C ARG A 6 -10.86 1.99 12.18
N VAL A 7 -10.24 1.43 13.22
CA VAL A 7 -8.96 0.72 13.13
C VAL A 7 -9.18 -0.69 13.66
N LEU A 8 -8.67 -1.70 12.95
CA LEU A 8 -8.65 -3.10 13.37
C LEU A 8 -7.22 -3.57 13.44
N GLN A 9 -6.79 -4.04 14.61
CA GLN A 9 -5.47 -4.63 14.79
C GLN A 9 -5.64 -6.13 15.09
N LEU A 10 -4.93 -6.95 14.32
CA LEU A 10 -4.93 -8.41 14.48
C LEU A 10 -3.55 -8.85 14.96
N PHE A 11 -3.55 -9.69 16.00
CA PHE A 11 -2.36 -10.30 16.58
C PHE A 11 -2.40 -11.82 16.36
N ARG A 12 -1.21 -12.43 16.33
CA ARG A 12 -1.05 -13.89 16.39
C ARG A 12 -1.22 -14.38 17.83
N ALA A 13 -1.30 -15.70 18.00
CA ALA A 13 -1.41 -16.34 19.32
C ALA A 13 -0.21 -16.04 20.24
N ASP A 14 0.97 -15.77 19.67
CA ASP A 14 2.17 -15.38 20.41
C ASP A 14 2.23 -13.87 20.76
N GLY A 15 1.16 -13.12 20.47
CA GLY A 15 1.08 -11.68 20.72
C GLY A 15 1.78 -10.80 19.67
N THR A 16 2.41 -11.38 18.65
CA THR A 16 3.02 -10.59 17.56
C THR A 16 1.96 -9.98 16.65
N GLN A 17 2.21 -8.76 16.17
CA GLN A 17 1.30 -8.10 15.24
C GLN A 17 1.28 -8.85 13.90
N ALA A 18 0.07 -9.17 13.44
CA ALA A 18 -0.15 -9.82 12.15
C ALA A 18 -0.58 -8.81 11.08
N ARG A 19 -1.52 -7.93 11.43
CA ARG A 19 -2.16 -7.03 10.47
C ARG A 19 -2.82 -5.83 11.14
N VAL A 20 -2.84 -4.71 10.44
CA VAL A 20 -3.67 -3.54 10.75
C VAL A 20 -4.53 -3.21 9.54
N PHE A 21 -5.79 -2.88 9.80
CA PHE A 21 -6.71 -2.32 8.82
C PHE A 21 -7.23 -0.98 9.31
N ASP A 22 -7.20 0.03 8.44
CA ASP A 22 -7.73 1.36 8.70
C ASP A 22 -8.84 1.69 7.69
N GLU A 23 -10.03 2.03 8.18
CA GLU A 23 -11.14 2.51 7.37
C GLU A 23 -11.26 4.04 7.40
N TYR A 24 -11.16 4.63 6.22
CA TYR A 24 -11.42 6.03 5.97
C TYR A 24 -12.71 6.13 5.15
N LYS A 25 -13.88 6.19 5.82
CA LYS A 25 -15.21 6.13 5.17
C LYS A 25 -15.37 6.99 3.91
N THR A 26 -14.69 8.14 3.85
CA THR A 26 -14.73 9.05 2.69
C THR A 26 -13.53 8.93 1.74
N LEU A 27 -12.44 8.27 2.14
CA LEU A 27 -11.18 8.24 1.37
C LEU A 27 -10.83 6.84 0.86
N GLY A 28 -11.07 5.77 1.62
CA GLY A 28 -10.60 4.43 1.27
C GLY A 28 -10.30 3.50 2.43
N TYR A 29 -9.50 2.48 2.15
CA TYR A 29 -9.03 1.46 3.09
C TYR A 29 -7.51 1.35 3.05
N ALA A 30 -6.86 1.24 4.20
CA ALA A 30 -5.46 0.85 4.29
C ALA A 30 -5.33 -0.52 4.96
N TRP A 31 -4.41 -1.34 4.44
CA TRP A 31 -4.02 -2.61 5.01
C TRP A 31 -2.52 -2.59 5.23
N THR A 32 -2.09 -2.94 6.43
CA THR A 32 -0.69 -3.10 6.80
C THR A 32 -0.49 -4.54 7.28
N ASP A 33 0.33 -5.30 6.58
CA ASP A 33 0.63 -6.70 6.89
C ASP A 33 2.05 -6.81 7.49
N TYR A 34 2.18 -7.66 8.51
CA TYR A 34 3.42 -7.89 9.23
C TYR A 34 3.90 -9.33 9.04
N SER A 35 5.21 -9.51 8.95
CA SER A 35 5.86 -10.81 8.90
C SER A 35 5.59 -11.62 10.17
N GLU A 36 5.92 -12.92 10.16
CA GLU A 36 5.81 -13.80 11.33
C GLU A 36 6.60 -13.29 12.53
N LYS A 37 7.66 -12.50 12.30
CA LYS A 37 8.47 -11.87 13.35
C LYS A 37 7.91 -10.52 13.83
N GLY A 38 6.71 -10.13 13.39
CA GLY A 38 6.08 -8.86 13.73
C GLY A 38 6.74 -7.64 13.08
N LYS A 39 7.50 -7.83 11.99
CA LYS A 39 8.11 -6.73 11.22
C LYS A 39 7.19 -6.31 10.09
N LEU A 40 7.17 -5.02 9.76
CA LEU A 40 6.39 -4.53 8.62
C LEU A 40 6.84 -5.24 7.34
N ALA A 41 5.92 -5.88 6.65
CA ALA A 41 6.20 -6.61 5.41
C ALA A 41 5.59 -5.89 4.20
N PHE A 42 4.38 -5.35 4.37
CA PHE A 42 3.60 -4.89 3.22
C PHE A 42 2.54 -3.86 3.61
N LYS A 43 2.28 -2.91 2.72
CA LYS A 43 1.15 -1.97 2.82
C LYS A 43 0.37 -1.89 1.52
N ARG A 44 -0.95 -1.83 1.63
CA ARG A 44 -1.86 -1.55 0.52
C ARG A 44 -2.79 -0.43 0.90
N TYR A 45 -3.06 0.44 -0.05
CA TYR A 45 -4.13 1.42 0.07
C TYR A 45 -5.08 1.31 -1.11
N PHE A 46 -6.37 1.33 -0.80
CA PHE A 46 -7.46 1.32 -1.76
C PHE A 46 -8.25 2.61 -1.63
N ALA A 47 -8.28 3.45 -2.67
CA ALA A 47 -9.13 4.63 -2.66
C ALA A 47 -10.58 4.28 -2.96
N ARG A 48 -11.48 4.99 -2.29
CA ARG A 48 -12.91 5.01 -2.59
C ARG A 48 -13.15 5.90 -3.81
N VAL A 49 -13.71 5.31 -4.87
CA VAL A 49 -14.08 6.02 -6.10
C VAL A 49 -15.58 5.97 -6.25
N VAL A 50 -16.21 7.13 -6.30
CA VAL A 50 -17.65 7.28 -6.55
C VAL A 50 -17.84 7.81 -7.96
N THR A 51 -18.55 7.05 -8.78
CA THR A 51 -18.90 7.43 -10.15
C THR A 51 -20.40 7.53 -10.28
N LYS A 52 -20.91 8.59 -10.92
CA LYS A 52 -22.33 8.64 -11.31
C LYS A 52 -22.54 7.82 -12.58
N THR A 53 -23.47 6.88 -12.53
CA THR A 53 -23.93 6.12 -13.68
C THR A 53 -24.87 6.97 -14.55
N ALA A 54 -25.11 6.54 -15.78
CA ALA A 54 -25.93 7.29 -16.74
C ALA A 54 -27.40 7.51 -16.27
N ASP A 55 -27.91 6.65 -15.38
CA ASP A 55 -29.22 6.78 -14.73
C ASP A 55 -29.20 7.67 -13.47
N GLY A 56 -28.07 8.35 -13.20
CA GLY A 56 -27.92 9.28 -12.07
C GLY A 56 -27.65 8.62 -10.72
N LYS A 57 -27.54 7.29 -10.66
CA LYS A 57 -27.16 6.57 -9.43
C LYS A 57 -25.66 6.71 -9.15
N GLU A 58 -25.29 6.67 -7.88
CA GLU A 58 -23.89 6.59 -7.49
C GLU A 58 -23.47 5.12 -7.43
N SER A 59 -22.41 4.79 -8.16
CA SER A 59 -21.69 3.53 -8.05
C SER A 59 -20.39 3.77 -7.29
N GLU A 60 -20.21 3.01 -6.23
CA GLU A 60 -18.99 3.03 -5.42
C GLU A 60 -18.13 1.82 -5.75
N ARG A 61 -16.83 2.06 -5.93
CA ARG A 61 -15.83 1.01 -6.01
C ARG A 61 -14.56 1.39 -5.28
N PHE A 62 -13.82 0.38 -4.84
CA PHE A 62 -12.50 0.56 -4.25
C PHE A 62 -11.43 0.16 -5.25
N VAL A 63 -10.46 1.04 -5.47
CA VAL A 63 -9.36 0.81 -6.42
C VAL A 63 -8.05 0.84 -5.67
N ILE A 64 -7.17 -0.11 -5.96
CA ILE A 64 -5.81 -0.05 -5.40
C ILE A 64 -5.16 1.23 -5.87
N ARG A 65 -4.52 1.96 -4.96
CA ARG A 65 -3.83 3.22 -5.25
C ARG A 65 -2.35 3.12 -5.01
N PHE A 66 -1.95 2.45 -3.94
CA PHE A 66 -0.56 2.10 -3.80
C PHE A 66 -0.34 0.77 -3.10
N VAL A 67 0.83 0.24 -3.34
CA VAL A 67 1.41 -0.92 -2.70
C VAL A 67 2.82 -0.56 -2.25
N GLU A 68 3.20 -0.85 -1.02
CA GLU A 68 4.59 -0.74 -0.54
C GLU A 68 5.06 -2.09 -0.01
N GLU A 69 6.27 -2.50 -0.41
CA GLU A 69 6.91 -3.73 0.09
C GLU A 69 8.12 -3.39 0.95
N TYR A 70 8.38 -4.22 1.96
CA TYR A 70 9.45 -4.04 2.91
C TYR A 70 10.26 -5.33 3.06
N ASP A 71 11.54 -5.20 3.41
CA ASP A 71 12.37 -6.35 3.75
C ASP A 71 12.06 -6.88 5.17
N GLN A 72 12.76 -7.95 5.57
CA GLN A 72 12.55 -8.56 6.89
C GLN A 72 12.92 -7.64 8.06
N GLU A 73 13.68 -6.57 7.82
CA GLU A 73 14.07 -5.57 8.81
C GLU A 73 13.10 -4.36 8.81
N GLY A 74 12.11 -4.35 7.92
CA GLY A 74 11.13 -3.27 7.78
C GLY A 74 11.64 -2.08 6.96
N VAL A 75 12.68 -2.26 6.16
CA VAL A 75 13.17 -1.23 5.21
C VAL A 75 12.36 -1.32 3.93
N LYS A 76 11.84 -0.17 3.45
CA LYS A 76 11.07 -0.09 2.21
C LYS A 76 11.92 -0.51 1.02
N LEU A 77 11.42 -1.46 0.24
CA LEU A 77 12.05 -1.98 -0.97
C LEU A 77 11.45 -1.36 -2.22
N SER A 78 10.12 -1.22 -2.24
CA SER A 78 9.40 -0.74 -3.41
C SER A 78 8.13 0.01 -3.03
N ARG A 79 7.66 0.88 -3.93
CA ARG A 79 6.28 1.35 -3.96
C ARG A 79 5.77 1.34 -5.39
N TYR A 80 4.55 0.87 -5.56
CA TYR A 80 3.81 0.89 -6.83
C TYR A 80 2.61 1.80 -6.66
N GLU A 81 2.38 2.71 -7.61
CA GLU A 81 1.23 3.62 -7.60
C GLU A 81 0.35 3.42 -8.81
N PHE A 82 -0.96 3.48 -8.59
CA PHE A 82 -1.99 3.20 -9.59
C PHE A 82 -2.99 4.36 -9.71
N ASP A 83 -3.48 4.59 -10.92
CA ASP A 83 -4.56 5.54 -11.18
C ASP A 83 -5.95 4.98 -10.80
N ASP A 84 -7.01 5.78 -10.98
CA ASP A 84 -8.38 5.33 -10.70
C ASP A 84 -8.86 4.20 -11.62
N LYS A 85 -8.19 3.98 -12.75
CA LYS A 85 -8.49 2.89 -13.69
C LYS A 85 -7.72 1.62 -13.32
N GLY A 86 -6.89 1.65 -12.28
CA GLY A 86 -6.03 0.54 -11.87
C GLY A 86 -4.79 0.37 -12.74
N GLN A 87 -4.43 1.38 -13.55
CA GLN A 87 -3.22 1.38 -14.35
C GLN A 87 -2.05 1.85 -13.50
N LEU A 88 -0.90 1.18 -13.65
CA LEU A 88 0.34 1.59 -13.01
C LEU A 88 0.82 2.92 -13.57
N VAL A 89 1.12 3.88 -12.68
CA VAL A 89 1.59 5.22 -13.04
C VAL A 89 2.96 5.55 -12.48
N ASP A 90 3.36 4.91 -11.38
CA ASP A 90 4.67 5.14 -10.77
C ASP A 90 5.22 3.88 -10.10
N VAL A 91 6.53 3.70 -10.16
CA VAL A 91 7.28 2.67 -9.42
C VAL A 91 8.50 3.29 -8.78
N GLU A 92 8.55 3.25 -7.47
CA GLU A 92 9.69 3.64 -6.64
C GLU A 92 10.44 2.37 -6.25
N LEU A 93 11.72 2.24 -6.63
CA LEU A 93 12.58 1.12 -6.25
C LEU A 93 13.73 1.60 -5.38
N HIS A 94 13.89 1.00 -4.20
CA HIS A 94 15.03 1.21 -3.33
C HIS A 94 16.04 0.09 -3.55
N LYS A 95 17.26 0.45 -3.93
CA LYS A 95 18.38 -0.48 -3.84
C LYS A 95 18.68 -0.73 -2.36
N SER A 96 19.04 -1.98 -2.08
CA SER A 96 19.23 -2.66 -0.78
C SER A 96 19.57 -1.78 0.42
N ALA A 97 19.27 -2.28 1.62
CA ALA A 97 19.61 -1.65 2.91
C ALA A 97 21.05 -1.10 3.02
N THR A 98 22.01 -1.72 2.30
CA THR A 98 23.43 -1.35 2.25
C THR A 98 23.78 -0.19 1.32
N ARG A 99 22.93 0.14 0.34
CA ARG A 99 23.11 1.26 -0.60
C ARG A 99 21.75 1.89 -0.89
N LYS A 100 21.35 2.83 -0.03
CA LYS A 100 20.08 3.56 -0.07
C LYS A 100 19.97 4.48 -1.30
N THR A 101 20.04 3.96 -2.51
CA THR A 101 19.73 4.72 -3.72
C THR A 101 18.32 4.37 -4.16
N ARG A 102 17.59 5.35 -4.68
CA ARG A 102 16.22 5.17 -5.13
C ARG A 102 16.12 5.48 -6.61
N THR A 103 15.32 4.70 -7.33
CA THR A 103 14.97 4.96 -8.72
C THR A 103 13.46 5.00 -8.86
N ASP A 104 12.95 6.11 -9.38
CA ASP A 104 11.53 6.31 -9.63
C ASP A 104 11.28 6.19 -11.14
N TYR A 105 10.27 5.41 -11.52
CA TYR A 105 9.84 5.18 -12.90
C TYR A 105 8.40 5.65 -13.06
N ARG A 106 8.16 6.57 -13.99
CA ARG A 106 6.82 7.10 -14.27
C ARG A 106 6.29 6.58 -15.59
N PHE A 107 5.03 6.18 -15.58
CA PHE A 107 4.31 5.66 -16.72
C PHE A 107 3.16 6.57 -17.11
N ASP A 108 2.93 6.72 -18.41
CA ASP A 108 1.72 7.32 -18.98
C ASP A 108 1.03 6.27 -19.86
N LYS A 109 -0.20 5.88 -19.49
CA LYS A 109 -0.99 4.86 -20.21
C LYS A 109 -0.21 3.56 -20.45
N GLY A 110 0.58 3.14 -19.46
CA GLY A 110 1.41 1.94 -19.52
C GLY A 110 2.74 2.10 -20.27
N VAL A 111 3.04 3.28 -20.81
CA VAL A 111 4.32 3.58 -21.47
C VAL A 111 5.26 4.25 -20.48
N LEU A 112 6.50 3.77 -20.37
CA LEU A 112 7.52 4.41 -19.55
C LEU A 112 7.89 5.78 -20.14
N VAL A 113 7.65 6.85 -19.40
CA VAL A 113 7.89 8.23 -19.87
C VAL A 113 9.02 8.92 -19.15
N LYS A 114 9.42 8.45 -17.96
CA LYS A 114 10.48 9.10 -17.18
C LYS A 114 11.12 8.14 -16.19
N ARG A 115 12.44 8.26 -16.03
CA ARG A 115 13.21 7.68 -14.92
C ARG A 115 13.93 8.79 -14.15
N THR A 116 13.86 8.74 -12.83
CA THR A 116 14.63 9.64 -11.95
C THR A 116 15.42 8.84 -10.93
N GLU A 117 16.72 9.10 -10.85
CA GLU A 117 17.64 8.44 -9.93
C GLU A 117 17.97 9.38 -8.78
N PHE A 118 18.03 8.84 -7.56
CA PHE A 118 18.31 9.56 -6.33
C PHE A 118 19.48 8.92 -5.58
N ASN A 119 20.29 9.76 -4.94
CA ASN A 119 21.35 9.32 -4.04
C ASN A 119 20.81 8.96 -2.63
N SER A 120 21.71 8.61 -1.71
CA SER A 120 21.38 8.28 -0.32
C SER A 120 20.86 9.42 0.55
N GLU A 121 20.98 10.66 0.07
CA GLU A 121 20.40 11.85 0.70
C GLU A 121 19.04 12.21 0.09
N ASN A 122 18.49 11.33 -0.75
CA ASN A 122 17.25 11.53 -1.50
C ASN A 122 17.30 12.76 -2.44
N ARG A 123 18.50 13.09 -2.96
CA ARG A 123 18.69 14.13 -3.97
C ARG A 123 18.73 13.53 -5.36
N VAL A 124 18.09 14.20 -6.32
CA VAL A 124 18.10 13.81 -7.74
C VAL A 124 19.54 13.86 -8.26
N VAL A 125 20.03 12.75 -8.78
CA VAL A 125 21.33 12.67 -9.46
C VAL A 125 21.18 12.62 -10.98
N ARG A 126 20.06 12.07 -11.48
CA ARG A 126 19.81 11.95 -12.91
C ARG A 126 18.33 11.89 -13.20
N THR A 127 17.92 12.45 -14.34
CA THR A 127 16.59 12.24 -14.92
C THR A 127 16.75 11.93 -16.40
N VAL A 128 15.99 10.95 -16.88
CA VAL A 128 15.92 10.56 -18.29
C VAL A 128 14.45 10.59 -18.72
N GLU A 129 14.13 11.42 -19.71
CA GLU A 129 12.81 11.46 -20.33
C GLU A 129 12.75 10.41 -21.44
N LYS A 130 11.62 9.70 -21.55
CA LYS A 130 11.37 8.59 -22.49
C LYS A 130 12.55 7.60 -22.60
N PRO A 131 12.98 6.98 -21.48
CA PRO A 131 14.06 6.00 -21.52
C PRO A 131 13.67 4.79 -22.39
N GLU A 132 14.64 4.23 -23.11
CA GLU A 132 14.42 3.10 -24.03
C GLU A 132 14.42 1.72 -23.34
N GLU A 133 14.65 1.69 -22.03
CA GLU A 133 14.70 0.45 -21.27
C GLU A 133 13.32 -0.11 -20.96
N THR A 134 13.25 -1.44 -20.79
CA THR A 134 12.09 -2.11 -20.21
C THR A 134 12.32 -2.30 -18.73
N VAL A 135 11.35 -1.91 -17.92
CA VAL A 135 11.39 -2.08 -16.47
C VAL A 135 10.50 -3.26 -16.12
N GLU A 136 11.12 -4.33 -15.63
CA GLU A 136 10.38 -5.46 -15.09
C GLU A 136 9.98 -5.18 -13.64
N PHE A 137 8.69 -5.32 -13.36
CA PHE A 137 8.16 -5.28 -12.01
C PHE A 137 7.17 -6.42 -11.82
N ALA A 138 7.15 -6.99 -10.62
CA ALA A 138 6.28 -8.11 -10.29
C ALA A 138 4.94 -7.60 -9.75
N ILE A 139 3.98 -7.29 -10.62
CA ILE A 139 2.59 -7.08 -10.17
C ILE A 139 2.05 -8.42 -9.68
N LYS A 140 1.66 -8.48 -8.41
CA LYS A 140 1.17 -9.72 -7.81
C LYS A 140 -0.34 -9.69 -7.62
N ARG A 141 -1.01 -10.80 -7.97
CA ARG A 141 -2.49 -10.89 -7.94
C ARG A 141 -3.05 -10.68 -6.54
N GLU A 142 -2.32 -11.09 -5.51
CA GLU A 142 -2.68 -10.94 -4.10
C GLU A 142 -2.82 -9.48 -3.65
N TRP A 143 -2.17 -8.53 -4.33
CA TRP A 143 -2.27 -7.11 -3.99
C TRP A 143 -3.69 -6.59 -4.17
N TYR A 144 -4.40 -7.10 -5.17
CA TYR A 144 -5.77 -6.71 -5.53
C TYR A 144 -6.84 -7.38 -4.68
N LYS A 145 -6.45 -8.31 -3.80
CA LYS A 145 -7.40 -8.92 -2.86
C LYS A 145 -7.78 -7.88 -1.80
N VAL A 146 -8.91 -7.21 -2.04
CA VAL A 146 -9.65 -6.52 -1.00
C VAL A 146 -10.37 -7.61 -0.21
N GLU A 147 -9.81 -8.01 0.91
CA GLU A 147 -10.51 -8.92 1.80
C GLU A 147 -11.81 -8.24 2.25
N ALA A 148 -12.92 -9.00 2.31
CA ALA A 148 -14.15 -8.50 2.90
C ALA A 148 -13.82 -7.94 4.28
N ARG A 149 -14.47 -6.82 4.66
CA ARG A 149 -14.30 -6.19 5.98
C ARG A 149 -14.17 -7.30 7.03
N PRO A 150 -13.04 -7.41 7.75
CA PRO A 150 -12.85 -8.49 8.70
C PRO A 150 -14.00 -8.45 9.70
N VAL A 151 -14.87 -9.45 9.64
CA VAL A 151 -15.90 -9.65 10.65
C VAL A 151 -15.19 -10.36 11.78
N VAL A 152 -14.77 -9.58 12.77
CA VAL A 152 -14.22 -10.14 14.01
C VAL A 152 -15.32 -10.03 15.06
N GLU A 153 -15.53 -11.10 15.83
CA GLU A 153 -16.42 -11.07 17.01
C GLU A 153 -16.05 -9.90 17.92
N ALA A 154 -17.06 -9.22 18.47
CA ALA A 154 -16.91 -7.92 19.15
C ALA A 154 -15.87 -7.93 20.28
N ASP A 155 -15.70 -9.09 20.90
CA ASP A 155 -14.77 -9.42 21.99
C ASP A 155 -13.30 -9.52 21.54
N ARG A 156 -13.03 -9.39 20.24
CA ARG A 156 -11.68 -9.34 19.64
C ARG A 156 -11.40 -8.03 18.90
N VAL A 157 -12.28 -7.04 19.02
CA VAL A 157 -12.15 -5.76 18.34
C VAL A 157 -11.96 -4.63 19.34
N ASN A 158 -10.77 -4.04 19.34
CA ASN A 158 -10.57 -2.72 19.95
C ASN A 158 -11.14 -1.67 18.99
N VAL A 159 -12.44 -1.40 19.11
CA VAL A 159 -13.01 -0.17 18.56
C VAL A 159 -12.66 0.90 19.57
N ASP A 160 -11.90 1.91 19.12
CA ASP A 160 -11.42 3.06 19.89
C ASP A 160 -10.26 2.78 20.87
N GLY A 161 -9.04 2.76 20.34
CA GLY A 161 -7.85 3.28 21.04
C GLY A 161 -7.27 2.50 22.23
N GLU A 162 -7.86 1.41 22.70
CA GLU A 162 -7.29 0.64 23.81
C GLU A 162 -6.63 -0.66 23.33
N VAL A 163 -5.40 -0.90 23.78
CA VAL A 163 -4.62 -2.11 23.47
C VAL A 163 -5.10 -3.24 24.38
N SER A 164 -5.88 -4.16 23.82
CA SER A 164 -6.21 -5.44 24.48
C SER A 164 -5.11 -6.47 24.22
N HIS A 165 -4.48 -6.93 25.31
CA HIS A 165 -3.81 -8.22 25.36
C HIS A 165 -4.86 -9.23 25.83
N GLY A 166 -5.21 -10.20 24.98
CA GLY A 166 -6.25 -11.18 25.28
C GLY A 166 -5.95 -11.98 26.57
N PRO A 167 -6.97 -12.46 27.29
CA PRO A 167 -6.75 -13.36 28.41
C PRO A 167 -6.67 -14.82 27.88
N TYR A 168 -5.59 -15.49 28.26
CA TYR A 168 -5.31 -16.93 28.11
C TYR A 168 -4.84 -17.41 26.72
#